data_AF-F9EMA1-F1
#
_entry.id   AF-F9EMA1-F1
#
_cell.length_a   1.000
_cell.length_b   1.000
_cell.length_c   1.000
_cell.angle_alpha   90.00
_cell.angle_beta   90.00
_cell.angle_gamma   90.00
#
_symmetry.space_group_name_H-M   'P 1'
#
loop_
_entity.id
_entity.type
_entity.pdbx_description
1 polymer ?
#
loop_
_entity_poly.entity_id
_entity_poly.type
_entity_poly.pdbx_seq_one_letter_code
_entity_poly.pdbx_strand_id
1 'polypeptide(L)'
;MDREKILKEIAENRNKFRVDHFDIVISEYIRKNEQDELTLDPPYQRTFRWTKKDQSLLIESILLGIPLPPIYVFQREDGVWEVIDGLQRTMTIISFLKVI
;
A
#
# COMPACT_ATOMS: atom_id res chain seq x y z
N MET A 1 -17.65 -31.37 -2.64
CA MET A 1 -17.17 -29.97 -2.62
C MET A 1 -15.93 -29.92 -3.49
N ASP A 2 -16.06 -29.27 -4.64
CA ASP A 2 -15.32 -29.53 -5.87
C ASP A 2 -13.84 -29.13 -5.83
N ARG A 3 -12.97 -30.13 -5.70
CA ARG A 3 -11.52 -29.99 -5.94
C ARG A 3 -11.24 -29.44 -7.34
N GLU A 4 -12.08 -29.80 -8.31
CA GLU A 4 -11.98 -29.36 -9.70
C GLU A 4 -12.30 -27.87 -9.87
N LYS A 5 -13.30 -27.38 -9.13
CA LYS A 5 -13.66 -25.95 -9.09
C LYS A 5 -12.54 -25.12 -8.46
N ILE A 6 -11.97 -25.60 -7.35
CA ILE A 6 -10.83 -24.92 -6.69
C ILE A 6 -9.62 -24.86 -7.63
N LEU A 7 -9.30 -25.96 -8.33
CA LEU A 7 -8.19 -25.99 -9.28
C LEU A 7 -8.41 -25.05 -10.46
N LYS A 8 -9.66 -24.94 -10.93
CA LYS A 8 -10.04 -24.00 -11.99
C LYS A 8 -9.91 -22.54 -11.53
N GLU A 9 -10.41 -22.20 -10.35
CA GLU A 9 -10.28 -20.86 -9.76
C GLU A 9 -8.80 -20.49 -9.54
N ILE A 10 -7.97 -21.42 -9.07
CA ILE A 10 -6.52 -21.20 -8.92
C ILE A 10 -5.87 -20.93 -10.29
N ALA A 11 -6.18 -21.73 -11.30
CA ALA A 11 -5.62 -21.57 -12.64
C ALA A 11 -6.02 -20.24 -13.29
N GLU A 12 -7.29 -19.82 -13.13
CA GLU A 12 -7.80 -18.56 -13.65
C GLU A 12 -7.20 -17.34 -12.94
N ASN A 13 -7.00 -17.41 -11.61
CA ASN A 13 -6.45 -16.30 -10.84
C ASN A 13 -4.93 -16.19 -10.92
N ARG A 14 -4.20 -17.29 -11.14
CA ARG A 14 -2.73 -17.29 -11.22
C ARG A 14 -2.18 -16.32 -12.29
N ASN A 15 -2.88 -16.15 -13.40
CA ASN A 15 -2.45 -15.27 -14.49
C ASN A 15 -2.95 -13.81 -14.35
N LYS A 16 -3.88 -13.55 -13.42
CA LYS A 16 -4.45 -12.20 -13.22
C LYS A 16 -3.56 -11.31 -12.36
N PHE A 17 -2.83 -11.88 -11.41
CA PHE A 17 -1.96 -11.12 -10.51
C PHE A 17 -0.51 -11.12 -11.04
N ARG A 18 -0.20 -10.16 -11.92
CA ARG A 18 1.21 -9.82 -12.19
C ARG A 18 1.76 -9.05 -11.00
N VAL A 19 2.74 -9.64 -10.33
CA VAL A 19 3.47 -8.97 -9.25
C VAL A 19 4.68 -8.28 -9.89
N ASP A 20 4.57 -6.97 -10.06
CA ASP A 20 5.67 -6.11 -10.50
C ASP A 20 6.31 -5.43 -9.28
N HIS A 21 7.63 -5.27 -9.27
CA HIS A 21 8.37 -4.53 -8.25
C HIS A 21 9.03 -3.31 -8.90
N PHE A 22 8.76 -2.13 -8.36
CA PHE A 22 9.32 -0.88 -8.87
C PHE A 22 9.48 0.13 -7.75
N ASP A 23 10.43 1.05 -7.94
CA ASP A 23 10.62 2.20 -7.07
C ASP A 23 9.78 3.36 -7.56
N ILE A 24 9.17 4.10 -6.62
CA ILE A 24 8.40 5.31 -6.90
C ILE A 24 8.93 6.44 -6.02
N VAL A 25 9.00 7.65 -6.59
CA VAL A 25 9.34 8.84 -5.82
C VAL A 25 8.21 9.13 -4.84
N ILE A 26 8.54 9.40 -3.57
CA ILE A 26 7.53 9.68 -2.51
C ILE A 26 6.58 10.80 -2.93
N SER A 27 7.05 11.83 -3.64
CA SER A 27 6.20 12.92 -4.13
C SER A 27 5.16 12.45 -5.16
N GLU A 28 5.49 11.46 -6.00
CA GLU A 28 4.51 10.86 -6.92
C GLU A 28 3.50 10.03 -6.16
N TYR A 29 3.96 9.23 -5.19
CA TYR A 29 3.07 8.44 -4.35
C TYR A 29 2.05 9.30 -3.58
N ILE A 30 2.45 10.50 -3.14
CA ILE A 30 1.55 11.46 -2.49
C ILE A 30 0.58 12.09 -3.49
N ARG A 31 1.07 12.48 -4.68
CA ARG A 31 0.19 13.00 -5.75
C ARG A 31 -0.93 12.02 -6.09
N LYS A 32 -0.62 10.72 -6.15
CA LYS A 32 -1.65 9.67 -6.32
C LYS A 32 -2.72 9.71 -5.23
N ASN A 33 -2.33 9.93 -3.98
CA ASN A 33 -3.30 10.12 -2.91
C ASN A 33 -4.12 11.41 -3.06
N GLU A 34 -3.54 12.49 -3.57
CA GLU A 34 -4.25 13.76 -3.75
C GLU A 34 -5.23 13.74 -4.93
N GLN A 35 -4.98 12.85 -5.90
CA GLN A 35 -5.81 12.65 -7.09
C GLN A 35 -6.85 11.52 -6.93
N ASP A 36 -7.05 11.02 -5.71
CA ASP A 36 -7.90 9.85 -5.41
C ASP A 36 -7.50 8.57 -6.17
N GLU A 37 -6.27 8.50 -6.66
CA GLU A 37 -5.66 7.33 -7.31
C GLU A 37 -5.00 6.36 -6.30
N LEU A 38 -5.08 6.65 -5.00
CA LEU A 38 -4.58 5.80 -3.92
C LEU A 38 -5.64 5.63 -2.83
N THR A 39 -6.13 4.41 -2.65
CA THR A 39 -7.09 4.04 -1.62
C THR A 39 -6.36 3.48 -0.39
N LEU A 40 -6.52 4.18 0.75
CA LEU A 40 -5.91 3.84 2.04
C LEU A 40 -6.87 3.20 3.05
N ASP A 41 -8.17 3.18 2.79
CA ASP A 41 -9.14 2.61 3.74
C ASP A 41 -10.16 1.73 3.01
N PRO A 42 -9.74 0.56 2.52
CA PRO A 42 -10.69 -0.45 2.10
C PRO A 42 -11.49 -0.94 3.32
N PRO A 43 -12.78 -1.30 3.13
CA PRO A 43 -13.71 -1.66 4.22
C PRO A 43 -13.29 -2.86 5.10
N TYR A 44 -12.20 -3.55 4.75
CA TYR A 44 -11.62 -4.68 5.49
C TYR A 44 -10.38 -4.31 6.34
N GLN A 45 -9.94 -3.05 6.36
CA GLN A 45 -8.73 -2.63 7.10
C GLN A 45 -9.01 -2.22 8.56
N ARG A 46 -7.97 -2.35 9.40
CA ARG A 46 -8.02 -1.99 10.83
C ARG A 46 -7.86 -0.47 10.99
N THR A 47 -8.52 0.09 12.00
CA THR A 47 -8.26 1.46 12.50
C THR A 47 -6.76 1.71 12.68
N PHE A 48 -6.27 2.87 12.25
CA PHE A 48 -4.88 3.29 12.43
C PHE A 48 -4.46 3.21 13.91
N ARG A 49 -3.33 2.54 14.20
CA ARG A 49 -2.89 2.21 15.57
C ARG A 49 -1.54 2.82 15.97
N TRP A 50 -0.75 3.29 15.01
CA TRP A 50 0.56 3.85 15.31
C TRP A 50 0.47 5.12 16.15
N THR A 51 1.17 5.11 17.28
CA THR A 51 1.33 6.31 18.12
C THR A 51 2.17 7.34 17.39
N LYS A 52 2.17 8.60 17.88
CA LYS A 52 3.08 9.62 17.36
C LYS A 52 4.55 9.23 17.45
N LYS A 53 4.93 8.43 18.45
CA LYS A 53 6.29 7.90 18.59
C LYS A 53 6.61 6.91 17.46
N ASP A 54 5.72 5.98 17.17
CA ASP A 54 5.90 5.00 16.09
C ASP A 54 6.03 5.70 14.73
N GLN A 55 5.19 6.72 14.50
CA GLN A 55 5.26 7.57 13.32
C GLN A 55 6.63 8.27 13.21
N SER A 56 7.10 8.87 14.31
CA SER A 56 8.40 9.54 14.38
C SER A 56 9.56 8.61 14.03
N LEU A 57 9.56 7.38 14.56
CA LEU A 57 10.60 6.39 14.30
C LEU A 57 10.66 5.96 12.83
N LEU A 58 9.51 5.88 12.15
CA LEU A 58 9.49 5.62 10.72
C LEU A 58 10.17 6.77 9.96
N ILE A 59 9.80 8.02 10.25
CA ILE A 59 10.38 9.19 9.57
C ILE A 59 11.89 9.27 9.83
N GLU A 60 12.32 9.05 11.06
CA GLU A 60 13.74 8.98 11.41
C GLU A 60 14.47 7.91 10.60
N SER A 61 13.89 6.71 10.49
CA SER A 61 14.46 5.61 9.70
C SER A 61 14.63 5.99 8.22
N ILE A 62 13.65 6.68 7.63
CA ILE A 62 13.73 7.19 6.24
C ILE A 62 14.87 8.20 6.11
N LEU A 63 14.97 9.16 7.03
CA LEU A 63 16.00 10.20 7.00
C LEU A 63 17.42 9.64 7.21
N LEU A 64 17.55 8.58 8.00
CA LEU A 64 18.81 7.87 8.24
C LEU A 64 19.17 6.87 7.12
N GLY A 65 18.30 6.67 6.12
CA GLY A 65 18.52 5.71 5.03
C GLY A 65 18.44 4.24 5.47
N ILE A 66 17.72 3.96 6.56
CA ILE A 66 17.48 2.59 7.02
C ILE A 66 16.51 1.91 6.05
N PRO A 67 16.83 0.72 5.51
CA PRO A 67 15.95 0.03 4.58
C PRO A 67 14.63 -0.35 5.26
N LEU A 68 13.52 -0.03 4.60
CA LEU A 68 12.17 -0.36 5.03
C LEU A 68 11.61 -1.53 4.23
N PRO A 69 10.66 -2.31 4.79
CA PRO A 69 9.92 -3.26 3.99
C PRO A 69 9.22 -2.56 2.80
N PRO A 70 8.92 -3.25 1.70
CA PRO A 70 8.14 -2.69 0.61
C PRO A 70 6.70 -2.39 1.05
N ILE A 71 6.02 -1.50 0.32
CA ILE A 71 4.57 -1.28 0.40
C ILE A 71 3.94 -2.12 -0.70
N TYR A 72 2.89 -2.88 -0.36
CA TYR A 72 2.20 -3.71 -1.34
C TYR A 72 0.90 -3.04 -1.75
N VAL A 73 0.70 -2.90 -3.06
CA VAL A 73 -0.51 -2.33 -3.64
C VAL A 73 -1.13 -3.30 -4.63
N PHE A 74 -2.45 -3.27 -4.72
CA PHE A 74 -3.21 -3.90 -5.78
C PHE A 74 -3.69 -2.81 -6.74
N GLN A 75 -3.33 -2.92 -8.02
CA GLN A 75 -3.85 -2.02 -9.04
C GLN A 75 -5.17 -2.56 -9.56
N ARG A 76 -6.24 -1.78 -9.38
CA ARG A 76 -7.56 -2.08 -9.95
C ARG A 76 -7.59 -1.81 -11.45
N GLU A 77 -8.64 -2.29 -12.12
CA GLU A 77 -8.87 -2.09 -13.56
C GLU A 77 -9.02 -0.60 -13.95
N ASP A 78 -9.50 0.24 -13.02
CA ASP A 78 -9.62 1.69 -13.18
C ASP A 78 -8.28 2.45 -12.97
N GLY A 79 -7.20 1.72 -12.68
CA GLY A 79 -5.86 2.28 -12.47
C GLY A 79 -5.60 2.74 -11.03
N VAL A 80 -6.61 2.76 -10.16
CA VAL A 80 -6.48 3.15 -8.76
C VAL A 80 -5.70 2.09 -7.98
N TRP A 81 -4.80 2.53 -7.11
CA TRP A 81 -4.01 1.67 -6.26
C TRP A 81 -4.69 1.48 -4.91
N GLU A 82 -4.90 0.24 -4.52
CA GLU A 82 -5.37 -0.13 -3.19
C GLU A 82 -4.20 -0.65 -2.36
N VAL A 83 -3.91 -0.01 -1.23
CA VAL A 83 -2.85 -0.48 -0.33
C VAL A 83 -3.29 -1.77 0.33
N ILE A 84 -2.55 -2.86 0.11
CA ILE A 84 -2.80 -4.18 0.70
C ILE A 84 -2.01 -4.33 2.01
N ASP A 85 -0.74 -3.91 2.01
CA ASP A 85 0.11 -3.85 3.19
C ASP A 85 0.94 -2.56 3.19
N GLY A 86 1.25 -2.06 4.39
CA GLY A 86 1.98 -0.81 4.57
C GLY A 86 1.10 0.38 4.92
N LEU A 87 -0.18 0.17 5.23
CA LEU A 87 -1.12 1.24 5.58
C LEU A 87 -0.56 2.24 6.60
N GLN A 88 -0.05 1.76 7.74
CA GLN A 88 0.46 2.65 8.79
C GLN A 88 1.65 3.48 8.29
N ARG A 89 2.50 2.89 7.43
CA ARG A 89 3.66 3.56 6.84
C ARG A 89 3.23 4.63 5.86
N THR A 90 2.32 4.29 4.94
CA THR A 90 1.73 5.23 3.98
C THR A 90 1.04 6.39 4.67
N MET A 91 0.15 6.12 5.64
CA MET A 91 -0.54 7.17 6.40
C MET A 91 0.42 8.07 7.16
N THR A 92 1.49 7.51 7.73
CA THR A 92 2.54 8.29 8.41
C THR A 92 3.27 9.22 7.45
N ILE A 93 3.73 8.71 6.31
CA ILE A 93 4.44 9.49 5.29
C ILE A 93 3.55 10.64 4.78
N ILE A 94 2.30 10.32 4.45
CA ILE A 94 1.32 11.31 3.97
C ILE A 94 1.02 12.34 5.07
N SER A 95 0.76 11.91 6.31
CA SER A 95 0.47 12.82 7.42
C SER A 95 1.64 13.72 7.77
N PHE A 96 2.88 13.24 7.61
CA PHE A 96 4.08 14.03 7.86
C PHE A 96 4.26 15.14 6.81
N LEU A 97 3.93 14.85 5.55
CA LEU A 97 4.14 15.77 4.43
C LEU A 97 2.95 16.70 4.14
N LYS A 98 1.73 16.35 4.55
CA LYS A 98 0.53 17.19 4.42
C LYS A 98 0.43 18.34 5.45
N VAL A 99 1.50 18.68 6.15
CA VAL A 99 1.51 19.87 7.03
C VAL A 99 1.62 21.14 6.18
N ILE A 100 0.46 21.68 5.76
CA ILE A 100 0.24 23.07 5.35
C ILE A 100 -1.07 23.54 5.98
#